data_AF-A0A9E1TV97-F1
#
_entry.id   AF-A0A9E1TV97-F1
#
_cell.length_a   1.000
_cell.length_b   1.000
_cell.length_c   1.000
_cell.angle_alpha   90.00
_cell.angle_beta   90.00
_cell.angle_gamma   90.00
#
_symmetry.space_group_name_H-M   'P 1'
#
loop_
_entity.id
_entity.type
_entity.pdbx_description
1 polymer ?
#
loop_
_entity_poly.entity_id
_entity_poly.type
_entity_poly.pdbx_seq_one_letter_code
_entity_poly.pdbx_strand_id
1 'polypeptide(L)' 'MKWLLVAVLTQGIVPTDITFRNVDDCYKQAGQAAVMARNAKAEISETKAQDIELNKYACVLMDH' A
#
# COMPACT_ATOMS: atom_id res chain seq x y z
N MET A 1 -11.52 14.83 -10.53
CA MET A 1 -10.34 13.94 -10.47
C MET A 1 -9.99 13.65 -9.03
N LYS A 2 -9.91 12.36 -8.65
CA LYS A 2 -9.50 11.90 -7.31
C LYS A 2 -8.42 10.84 -7.46
N TRP A 3 -7.51 10.75 -6.50
CA TRP A 3 -6.48 9.72 -6.44
C TRP A 3 -6.88 8.63 -5.45
N LEU A 4 -6.79 7.37 -5.87
CA LEU A 4 -7.11 6.22 -5.03
C LEU A 4 -5.84 5.48 -4.67
N LEU A 5 -5.64 5.22 -3.37
CA LEU A 5 -4.57 4.33 -2.92
C LEU A 5 -5.00 2.88 -3.17
N VAL A 6 -4.11 2.09 -3.75
CA VAL A 6 -4.34 0.66 -4.02
C VAL A 6 -3.18 -0.18 -3.51
N ALA A 7 -3.49 -1.38 -3.02
CA ALA A 7 -2.48 -2.40 -2.74
C ALA A 7 -2.28 -3.26 -4.00
N VAL A 8 -1.03 -3.44 -4.41
CA VAL A 8 -0.61 -4.22 -5.55
C VAL A 8 -0.01 -5.53 -5.03
N LEU A 9 -0.73 -6.61 -5.28
CA LEU A 9 -0.36 -7.98 -4.96
C LEU A 9 0.06 -8.71 -6.24
N THR A 10 0.78 -9.81 -6.10
CA THR A 10 1.12 -10.69 -7.22
C THR A 10 -0.14 -11.19 -7.96
N GLN A 11 -1.26 -11.34 -7.25
CA GLN A 11 -2.53 -11.82 -7.79
C GLN A 11 -3.43 -10.71 -8.37
N GLY A 12 -3.05 -9.43 -8.21
CA GLY A 12 -3.83 -8.31 -8.71
C GLY A 12 -3.81 -7.07 -7.83
N ILE A 13 -4.70 -6.13 -8.15
CA ILE A 13 -4.81 -4.84 -7.45
C ILE A 13 -6.04 -4.90 -6.54
N VAL A 14 -5.83 -4.63 -5.25
CA VAL A 14 -6.90 -4.49 -4.27
C VAL A 14 -7.11 -3.00 -4.00
N PRO A 15 -8.26 -2.43 -4.39
CA PRO A 15 -8.56 -1.04 -4.07
C PRO A 15 -8.72 -0.87 -2.57
N THR A 16 -8.23 0.26 -2.04
CA THR A 16 -8.57 0.68 -0.67
C THR A 16 -9.79 1.59 -0.70
N ASP A 17 -10.35 1.91 0.47
CA ASP A 17 -11.41 2.93 0.58
C ASP A 17 -10.84 4.36 0.75
N ILE A 18 -9.52 4.53 0.60
CA ILE A 18 -8.82 5.78 0.89
C ILE A 18 -8.59 6.57 -0.39
N THR A 19 -9.22 7.74 -0.48
CA THR A 19 -9.11 8.65 -1.63
C THR A 19 -8.50 9.99 -1.24
N PHE A 20 -7.79 10.61 -2.19
CA PHE A 20 -7.05 11.85 -2.03
C PHE A 20 -7.39 12.82 -3.14
N ARG A 21 -7.29 14.12 -2.84
CA ARG A 21 -7.45 15.19 -3.85
C ARG A 21 -6.15 15.47 -4.60
N ASN A 22 -5.00 15.23 -3.96
CA ASN A 22 -3.66 15.41 -4.52
C ASN A 22 -2.92 14.07 -4.61
N VAL A 23 -2.08 13.91 -5.64
CA VAL A 23 -1.21 12.75 -5.85
C VAL A 23 -0.13 12.65 -4.77
N ASP A 24 0.40 13.79 -4.29
CA ASP A 24 1.46 13.80 -3.28
C ASP A 24 0.99 13.22 -1.94
N ASP A 25 -0.24 13.59 -1.52
CA ASP A 25 -0.84 13.07 -0.29
C ASP A 25 -1.09 11.56 -0.39
N CYS A 26 -1.48 11.08 -1.57
CA CYS A 26 -1.66 9.67 -1.84
C CYS A 26 -0.33 8.91 -1.70
N TYR A 27 0.75 9.38 -2.31
CA TYR A 27 2.06 8.72 -2.23
C TYR A 27 2.68 8.83 -0.83
N LYS A 28 2.45 9.92 -0.10
CA LYS A 28 2.87 10.06 1.30
C LYS A 28 2.26 8.97 2.17
N GLN A 29 0.96 8.72 2.01
CA GLN A 29 0.27 7.65 2.74
C GLN A 29 0.69 6.25 2.27
N ALA A 30 0.91 6.05 0.97
CA ALA A 30 1.48 4.81 0.44
C ALA A 30 2.85 4.49 1.08
N GLY A 31 3.72 5.49 1.22
CA GLY A 31 5.01 5.37 1.89
C GLY A 31 4.88 5.00 3.36
N GLN A 32 3.97 5.66 4.09
CA GLN A 32 3.70 5.34 5.49
C GLN A 32 3.19 3.90 5.66
N ALA A 33 2.25 3.46 4.82
CA ALA A 33 1.73 2.09 4.82
C ALA A 33 2.83 1.05 4.54
N ALA A 34 3.72 1.33 3.58
CA ALA A 34 4.85 0.46 3.26
C ALA A 34 5.85 0.34 4.44
N VAL A 35 6.12 1.44 5.15
CA VAL A 35 6.99 1.43 6.34
C VAL A 35 6.34 0.66 7.48
N MET A 36 5.05 0.88 7.76
CA MET A 36 4.32 0.13 8.78
C MET A 36 4.32 -1.38 8.50
N ALA A 37 4.08 -1.78 7.24
CA ALA A 37 4.13 -3.20 6.85
C ALA A 37 5.52 -3.81 7.04
N ARG A 38 6.60 -3.07 6.73
CA ARG A 38 7.98 -3.51 6.98
C ARG A 38 8.28 -3.68 8.47
N ASN A 39 7.89 -2.71 9.29
CA ASN A 39 8.11 -2.77 10.73
C ASN A 39 7.33 -3.94 11.36
N ALA A 40 6.06 -4.11 10.99
CA ALA A 40 5.25 -5.25 11.43
C ALA A 40 5.88 -6.58 11.01
N LYS A 41 6.47 -6.68 9.81
CA LYS A 41 7.21 -7.87 9.38
C LYS A 41 8.46 -8.11 10.23
N ALA A 42 9.19 -7.07 10.62
CA ALA A 42 10.39 -7.18 11.45
C ALA A 42 10.10 -7.67 12.88
N GLU A 43 8.89 -7.44 13.39
CA GLU A 43 8.44 -7.90 14.70
C GLU A 43 7.98 -9.39 14.69
N ILE A 44 7.90 -10.01 13.53
CA ILE A 44 7.49 -11.41 13.37
C ILE A 44 8.74 -12.30 13.40
N SER A 45 8.70 -13.36 14.21
CA SER A 45 9.74 -14.41 14.26
C SER A 45 10.20 -14.82 12.86
N GLU A 46 11.52 -14.91 12.64
CA GLU A 46 12.15 -15.10 11.33
C GLU A 46 11.53 -16.24 10.50
N THR A 47 11.15 -17.35 11.15
CA THR A 47 10.52 -18.51 10.50
C THR A 47 9.13 -18.22 9.94
N LYS A 48 8.39 -17.24 10.49
CA LYS A 48 7.08 -16.80 9.98
C LYS A 48 7.20 -15.61 9.02
N ALA A 49 8.33 -14.90 9.04
CA ALA A 49 8.55 -13.71 8.21
C ALA A 49 8.94 -14.04 6.77
N GLN A 50 9.51 -15.22 6.51
CA GLN A 50 9.96 -15.62 5.17
C GLN A 50 8.80 -15.67 4.15
N ASP A 51 7.60 -16.04 4.58
CA ASP A 51 6.42 -16.16 3.71
C ASP A 51 5.62 -14.86 3.55
N ILE A 52 6.00 -13.78 4.25
CA ILE A 52 5.26 -12.51 4.20
C ILE A 52 5.76 -11.69 3.01
N GLU A 53 5.03 -11.73 1.91
CA GLU A 53 5.20 -10.77 0.82
C GLU A 53 4.69 -9.39 1.27
N LEU A 54 5.54 -8.37 1.20
CA LEU A 54 5.14 -7.01 1.53
C LEU A 54 4.34 -6.43 0.38
N ASN A 55 3.14 -5.95 0.67
CA ASN A 55 2.28 -5.29 -0.31
C ASN A 55 3.03 -4.09 -0.92
N LYS A 56 2.99 -4.01 -2.25
CA LYS A 56 3.36 -2.79 -2.97
C LYS A 56 2.14 -1.87 -2.95
N TYR A 57 2.36 -0.55 -2.92
CA TYR A 57 1.25 0.42 -2.94
C TYR A 57 1.39 1.32 -4.17
N ALA A 58 0.26 1.73 -4.75
CA ALA A 58 0.20 2.63 -5.89
C ALA A 58 -0.94 3.64 -5.74
N CYS A 59 -0.84 4.75 -6.48
CA CYS A 59 -1.88 5.77 -6.55
C CYS A 59 -2.46 5.81 -7.96
N VAL A 60 -3.76 5.54 -8.07
CA VAL A 60 -4.48 5.49 -9.35
C VAL A 60 -5.35 6.74 -9.49
N LEU A 61 -5.29 7.38 -10.66
CA LEU A 61 -6.18 8.49 -10.98
C LEU A 61 -7.57 7.94 -11.33
N MET A 62 -8.56 8.30 -10.54
CA MET A 62 -9.97 8.01 -10.81
C MET A 62 -10.55 9.15 -11.63
N ASP A 63 -10.96 8.82 -12.86
CA ASP A 63 -11.83 9.68 -13.65
C ASP A 63 -13.28 9.45 -13.20
N HIS A 64 -14.03 10.54 -13.02
CA HIS A 64 -15.41 10.48 -12.54
C HIS A 64 -16.38 10.26 -13.70
#